data_AF-A0A5N8HH33-F1
#
_entry.id   AF-A0A5N8HH33-F1
#
_cell.length_a   1.000
_cell.length_b   1.000
_cell.length_c   1.000
_cell.angle_alpha   90.00
_cell.angle_beta   90.00
_cell.angle_gamma   90.00
#
_symmetry.space_group_name_H-M   'P 1'
#
loop_
_entity.id
_entity.type
_entity.pdbx_description
1 polymer ?
#
loop_
_entity_poly.entity_id
_entity_poly.type
_entity_poly.pdbx_seq_one_letter_code
_entity_poly.pdbx_strand_id
1 'polypeptide(L)'
;MAKRFHQTDVNGGMSATQLPALSRDSQRQAAASQFQQRTHTAPVITRDTQRQAAAQRFNEAEHYGSYDDFREFSRRQPLTQQQKDAARQRYQSASPEQRQAVREKMQTNPQIQQRREAARERIQSASPEQRQAVREKMQTNPQNQQRREAARERIQSATPEQRQVFKEKVQQRPLNQQQRDNARQRIQSAS
;
A
#
# COMPACT_ATOMS: atom_id res chain seq x y z
N MET A 1 30.14 59.75 -2.01
CA MET A 1 29.76 58.48 -1.36
C MET A 1 28.23 58.32 -1.48
N ALA A 2 27.75 57.25 -2.16
CA ALA A 2 26.39 56.62 -2.14
C ALA A 2 25.12 57.50 -2.37
N LYS A 3 24.49 57.47 -3.56
CA LYS A 3 23.42 56.56 -4.07
C LYS A 3 22.00 56.90 -3.53
N ARG A 4 21.20 57.66 -4.31
CA ARG A 4 20.17 57.23 -5.29
C ARG A 4 18.91 56.63 -4.65
N PHE A 5 17.81 57.39 -4.64
CA PHE A 5 16.47 56.94 -5.03
C PHE A 5 15.67 58.16 -5.54
N HIS A 6 15.23 58.12 -6.80
CA HIS A 6 14.21 59.03 -7.32
C HIS A 6 12.88 58.27 -7.31
N GLN A 7 11.85 58.90 -6.74
CA GLN A 7 10.47 58.43 -6.83
C GLN A 7 9.92 58.90 -8.17
N THR A 8 9.85 58.00 -9.15
CA THR A 8 9.14 58.27 -10.41
C THR A 8 7.71 57.76 -10.26
N ASP A 9 6.80 58.69 -9.98
CA ASP A 9 5.37 58.50 -10.22
C ASP A 9 5.15 58.52 -11.74
N VAL A 10 4.81 57.38 -12.33
CA VAL A 10 4.36 57.30 -13.72
C VAL A 10 3.07 56.52 -13.78
N ASN A 11 1.98 57.27 -13.89
CA ASN A 11 0.73 56.80 -14.48
C ASN A 11 0.94 56.60 -16.00
N GLY A 12 0.56 55.42 -16.51
CA GLY A 12 0.24 55.24 -17.93
C GLY A 12 1.14 54.27 -18.70
N GLY A 13 0.73 53.01 -18.77
CA GLY A 13 1.22 52.02 -19.75
C GLY A 13 0.07 51.11 -20.15
N MET A 14 -0.38 51.27 -21.39
CA MET A 14 -1.61 50.72 -21.96
C MET A 14 -1.63 49.18 -22.01
N SER A 15 -2.83 48.62 -21.80
CA SER A 15 -3.24 47.23 -22.11
C SER A 15 -2.83 46.12 -21.12
N ALA A 16 -3.36 46.18 -19.91
CA ALA A 16 -3.67 44.94 -19.17
C ALA A 16 -5.13 45.00 -18.78
N THR A 17 -5.97 44.20 -19.45
CA THR A 17 -7.35 43.95 -19.03
C THR A 17 -7.30 43.41 -17.60
N GLN A 18 -7.48 44.31 -16.62
CA GLN A 18 -7.47 43.96 -15.21
C GLN A 18 -8.79 43.26 -14.91
N LEU A 19 -8.82 41.95 -15.14
CA LEU A 19 -9.83 41.09 -14.54
C LEU A 19 -9.81 41.39 -13.04
N PRO A 20 -10.98 41.52 -12.36
CA PRO A 20 -11.01 41.81 -10.95
C PRO A 20 -10.19 40.75 -10.23
N ALA A 21 -9.03 41.14 -9.70
CA ALA A 21 -8.20 40.25 -8.92
C ALA A 21 -9.07 39.77 -7.77
N LEU A 22 -9.39 38.48 -7.74
CA LEU A 22 -9.92 37.84 -6.54
C LEU A 22 -9.00 38.30 -5.40
N SER A 23 -9.53 39.13 -4.51
CA SER A 23 -8.72 39.74 -3.45
C SER A 23 -7.92 38.62 -2.78
N ARG A 24 -6.65 38.87 -2.49
CA ARG A 24 -5.78 37.92 -1.80
C ARG A 24 -6.48 37.33 -0.56
N ASP A 25 -7.33 38.12 0.08
CA ASP A 25 -8.15 37.71 1.22
C ASP A 25 -9.26 36.72 0.86
N SER A 26 -9.93 36.90 -0.29
CA SER A 26 -10.93 35.97 -0.80
C SER A 26 -10.31 34.63 -1.18
N GLN A 27 -9.11 34.65 -1.78
CA GLN A 27 -8.34 33.44 -2.05
C GLN A 27 -7.87 32.75 -0.77
N ARG A 28 -7.46 33.53 0.26
CA ARG A 28 -7.07 33.01 1.57
C ARG A 28 -8.27 32.42 2.32
N GLN A 29 -9.45 33.04 2.25
CA GLN A 29 -10.69 32.50 2.81
C GLN A 29 -11.11 31.21 2.11
N ALA A 30 -11.10 31.16 0.78
CA ALA A 30 -11.43 29.95 0.04
C ALA A 30 -10.47 28.79 0.39
N ALA A 31 -9.17 29.08 0.51
CA ALA A 31 -8.18 28.10 0.96
C ALA A 31 -8.43 27.63 2.41
N ALA A 32 -8.79 28.55 3.31
CA ALA A 32 -9.13 28.22 4.69
C ALA A 32 -10.40 27.35 4.79
N SER A 33 -11.45 27.67 4.02
CA SER A 33 -12.68 26.87 3.97
C SER A 33 -12.44 25.47 3.40
N GLN A 34 -11.63 25.34 2.34
CA GLN A 34 -11.25 24.01 1.82
C GLN A 34 -10.42 23.21 2.84
N PHE A 35 -9.57 23.88 3.61
CA PHE A 35 -8.81 23.24 4.68
C PHE A 35 -9.73 22.73 5.80
N GLN A 36 -10.72 23.53 6.22
CA GLN A 36 -11.71 23.14 7.22
C GLN A 36 -12.56 21.94 6.75
N GLN A 37 -13.03 21.93 5.51
CA GLN A 37 -13.80 20.80 4.96
C GLN A 37 -13.02 19.49 4.98
N ARG A 38 -11.71 19.52 4.66
CA ARG A 38 -10.84 18.34 4.75
C ARG A 38 -10.58 17.89 6.20
N THR A 39 -10.71 18.78 7.19
CA THR A 39 -10.50 18.42 8.61
C THR A 39 -11.69 17.72 9.25
N HIS A 40 -12.91 17.87 8.73
CA HIS A 40 -14.11 17.24 9.30
C HIS A 40 -14.41 15.84 8.74
N THR A 41 -13.76 15.41 7.66
CA THR A 41 -13.98 14.10 7.04
C THR A 41 -13.00 13.02 7.49
N ALA A 42 -11.97 13.38 8.26
CA ALA A 42 -11.07 12.41 8.89
C ALA A 42 -11.32 12.42 10.39
N PRO A 43 -11.49 11.26 11.06
CA PRO A 43 -11.76 11.21 12.49
C PRO A 43 -10.63 11.95 13.23
N VAL A 44 -10.99 13.05 13.89
CA VAL A 44 -10.11 13.99 14.62
C VAL A 44 -9.15 13.25 15.56
N ILE A 45 -9.62 12.14 16.15
CA ILE A 45 -8.84 11.24 17.01
C ILE A 45 -7.56 10.73 16.31
N THR A 46 -7.62 10.43 15.00
CA THR A 46 -6.45 9.90 14.28
C THR A 46 -5.38 10.94 13.99
N ARG A 47 -5.75 12.23 13.86
CA ARG A 47 -4.80 13.30 13.54
C ARG A 47 -3.97 13.66 14.75
N ASP A 48 -4.59 13.79 15.92
CA ASP A 48 -3.87 14.13 17.15
C ASP A 48 -3.03 12.96 17.65
N THR A 49 -3.52 11.72 17.58
CA THR A 49 -2.67 10.55 17.83
C THR A 49 -1.50 10.49 16.86
N GLN A 50 -1.73 10.73 15.56
CA GLN A 50 -0.65 10.72 14.58
C GLN A 50 0.36 11.85 14.82
N ARG A 51 -0.09 13.02 15.25
CA ARG A 51 0.74 14.15 15.66
C ARG A 51 1.55 13.82 16.91
N GLN A 52 0.93 13.25 17.93
CA GLN A 52 1.60 12.84 19.17
C GLN A 52 2.66 11.76 18.90
N ALA A 53 2.32 10.73 18.12
CA ALA A 53 3.27 9.69 17.73
C ALA A 53 4.42 10.24 16.86
N ALA A 54 4.14 11.21 15.97
CA ALA A 54 5.18 11.89 15.20
C ALA A 54 6.07 12.77 16.09
N ALA A 55 5.50 13.46 17.07
CA ALA A 55 6.24 14.29 18.03
C ALA A 55 7.12 13.44 18.95
N GLN A 56 6.63 12.29 19.44
CA GLN A 56 7.43 11.32 20.20
C GLN A 56 8.62 10.83 19.38
N ARG A 57 8.38 10.42 18.13
CA ARG A 57 9.44 10.00 17.20
C ARG A 57 10.45 11.10 16.89
N PHE A 58 10.01 12.35 16.83
CA PHE A 58 10.89 13.50 16.63
C PHE A 58 11.76 13.75 17.86
N ASN A 59 11.21 13.63 19.07
CA ASN A 59 12.00 13.76 20.30
C ASN A 59 13.02 12.62 20.45
N GLU A 60 12.67 11.39 20.05
CA GLU A 60 13.61 10.26 19.99
C GLU A 60 14.66 10.43 18.87
N ALA A 61 14.34 11.21 17.83
CA ALA A 61 15.24 11.51 16.71
C ALA A 61 16.43 12.37 17.11
N GLU A 62 16.29 13.20 18.16
CA GLU A 62 17.35 14.10 18.65
C GLU A 62 18.62 13.33 19.10
N HIS A 63 18.52 12.01 19.27
CA HIS A 63 19.65 11.13 19.59
C HIS A 63 20.36 10.53 18.34
N TYR A 64 19.90 10.82 17.12
CA TYR A 64 20.47 10.31 15.87
C TYR A 64 21.16 11.43 15.09
N GLY A 65 22.48 11.33 14.93
CA GLY A 65 23.32 12.40 14.38
C GLY A 65 23.17 12.68 12.87
N SER A 66 22.49 11.80 12.11
CA SER A 66 22.27 11.95 10.66
C SER A 66 20.82 11.63 10.27
N TYR A 67 20.32 12.30 9.22
CA TYR A 67 18.99 12.04 8.65
C TYR A 67 18.86 10.59 8.13
N ASP A 68 19.94 10.00 7.63
CA ASP A 68 19.93 8.60 7.19
C ASP A 68 19.75 7.63 8.36
N ASP A 69 20.38 7.90 9.51
CA ASP A 69 20.22 7.10 10.73
C ASP A 69 18.79 7.20 11.28
N PHE A 70 18.22 8.41 11.30
CA PHE A 70 16.81 8.62 11.68
C PHE A 70 15.85 7.93 10.71
N ARG A 71 16.13 7.95 9.41
CA ARG A 71 15.31 7.29 8.38
C ARG A 71 15.37 5.77 8.54
N GLU A 72 16.52 5.22 8.88
CA GLU A 72 16.69 3.79 9.18
C GLU A 72 15.98 3.41 10.49
N PHE A 73 16.15 4.19 11.57
CA PHE A 73 15.44 4.02 12.82
C PHE A 73 13.92 3.99 12.61
N SER A 74 13.39 5.00 11.93
CA SER A 74 11.96 5.12 11.61
C SER A 74 11.41 3.94 10.81
N ARG A 75 12.24 3.32 9.94
CA ARG A 75 11.86 2.14 9.16
C ARG A 75 11.86 0.85 9.97
N ARG A 76 12.71 0.75 10.99
CA ARG A 76 12.84 -0.43 11.85
C ARG A 76 11.82 -0.44 13.00
N GLN A 77 11.16 0.69 13.27
CA GLN A 77 10.16 0.77 14.31
C GLN A 77 8.93 -0.10 14.01
N PRO A 78 8.52 -0.99 14.93
CA PRO A 78 7.32 -1.77 14.77
C PRO A 78 6.08 -0.86 14.76
N LEU A 79 5.10 -1.17 13.91
CA LEU A 79 3.82 -0.47 13.96
C LEU A 79 3.14 -0.75 15.30
N THR A 80 2.67 0.32 15.96
CA THR A 80 1.89 0.19 17.18
C THR A 80 0.56 -0.49 16.88
N GLN A 81 -0.03 -1.16 17.87
CA GLN A 81 -1.32 -1.82 17.71
C GLN A 81 -2.41 -0.85 17.21
N GLN A 82 -2.43 0.35 17.77
CA GLN A 82 -3.33 1.43 17.35
C GLN A 82 -3.15 1.83 15.88
N GLN A 83 -1.91 1.85 15.36
CA GLN A 83 -1.65 2.13 13.94
C GLN A 83 -2.17 1.01 13.05
N LYS A 84 -2.01 -0.25 13.46
CA LYS A 84 -2.55 -1.41 12.73
C LYS A 84 -4.07 -1.36 12.70
N ASP A 85 -4.70 -1.03 13.82
CA ASP A 85 -6.16 -0.94 13.94
C ASP A 85 -6.71 0.24 13.14
N ALA A 86 -6.06 1.41 13.18
CA ALA A 86 -6.42 2.55 12.34
C ALA A 86 -6.28 2.23 10.84
N ALA A 87 -5.22 1.54 10.43
CA ALA A 87 -5.05 1.09 9.05
C ALA A 87 -6.13 0.08 8.63
N ARG A 88 -6.50 -0.84 9.53
CA ARG A 88 -7.57 -1.82 9.31
C ARG A 88 -8.94 -1.14 9.18
N GLN A 89 -9.25 -0.18 10.04
CA GLN A 89 -10.48 0.61 9.95
C GLN A 89 -10.54 1.40 8.64
N ARG A 90 -9.44 2.04 8.23
CA ARG A 90 -9.35 2.74 6.93
C ARG A 90 -9.59 1.81 5.75
N TYR A 91 -9.04 0.59 5.79
CA TYR A 91 -9.30 -0.39 4.74
C TYR A 91 -10.76 -0.85 4.72
N GLN A 92 -11.38 -0.99 5.91
CA GLN A 92 -12.78 -1.37 6.05
C GLN A 92 -13.75 -0.27 5.61
N SER A 93 -13.44 1.01 5.84
CA SER A 93 -14.28 2.13 5.40
C SER A 93 -14.03 2.57 3.96
N ALA A 94 -12.95 2.10 3.32
CA ALA A 94 -12.65 2.40 1.92
C ALA A 94 -13.68 1.80 0.95
N SER A 95 -13.99 2.54 -0.12
CA SER A 95 -14.90 2.07 -1.18
C SER A 95 -14.34 0.85 -1.92
N PRO A 96 -15.19 0.06 -2.59
CA PRO A 96 -14.73 -1.05 -3.44
C PRO A 96 -13.68 -0.61 -4.47
N GLU A 97 -13.84 0.54 -5.13
CA GLU A 97 -12.87 1.07 -6.09
C GLU A 97 -11.54 1.42 -5.43
N GLN A 98 -11.56 2.03 -4.24
CA GLN A 98 -10.34 2.35 -3.50
C GLN A 98 -9.59 1.09 -3.07
N ARG A 99 -10.31 0.06 -2.60
CA ARG A 99 -9.72 -1.23 -2.27
C ARG A 99 -9.10 -1.89 -3.50
N GLN A 100 -9.77 -1.80 -4.65
CA GLN A 100 -9.26 -2.33 -5.90
C GLN A 100 -8.00 -1.59 -6.34
N ALA A 101 -7.98 -0.26 -6.29
CA ALA A 101 -6.81 0.54 -6.63
C ALA A 101 -5.60 0.24 -5.71
N VAL A 102 -5.83 0.05 -4.41
CA VAL A 102 -4.77 -0.35 -3.46
C VAL A 102 -4.26 -1.76 -3.78
N ARG A 103 -5.16 -2.71 -4.07
CA ARG A 103 -4.79 -4.07 -4.46
C ARG A 103 -4.00 -4.09 -5.76
N GLU A 104 -4.42 -3.30 -6.74
CA GLU A 104 -3.76 -3.16 -8.03
C GLU A 104 -2.37 -2.57 -7.87
N LYS A 105 -2.21 -1.46 -7.13
CA LYS A 105 -0.90 -0.88 -6.81
C LYS A 105 0.03 -1.86 -6.10
N MET A 106 -0.49 -2.68 -5.18
CA MET A 106 0.31 -3.72 -4.54
C MET A 106 0.71 -4.82 -5.53
N GLN A 107 -0.15 -5.18 -6.47
CA GLN A 107 0.11 -6.21 -7.47
C GLN A 107 1.09 -5.74 -8.55
N THR A 108 0.98 -4.48 -8.99
CA THR A 108 1.81 -3.88 -10.04
C THR A 108 3.08 -3.24 -9.50
N ASN A 109 3.33 -3.31 -8.18
CA ASN A 109 4.55 -2.78 -7.59
C ASN A 109 5.78 -3.39 -8.27
N PRO A 110 6.62 -2.58 -8.96
CA PRO A 110 7.74 -3.09 -9.76
C PRO A 110 8.74 -3.88 -8.92
N GLN A 111 8.90 -3.53 -7.64
CA GLN A 111 9.81 -4.26 -6.75
C GLN A 111 9.30 -5.67 -6.41
N ILE A 112 7.97 -5.85 -6.35
CA ILE A 112 7.36 -7.18 -6.17
C ILE A 112 7.48 -7.99 -7.46
N GLN A 113 7.28 -7.34 -8.62
CA GLN A 113 7.45 -7.99 -9.93
C GLN A 113 8.90 -8.49 -10.12
N GLN A 114 9.90 -7.63 -9.90
CA GLN A 114 11.32 -8.01 -9.97
C GLN A 114 11.67 -9.15 -9.02
N ARG A 115 11.18 -9.11 -7.76
CA ARG A 115 11.41 -10.22 -6.81
C ARG A 115 10.78 -11.52 -7.28
N ARG A 116 9.61 -11.47 -7.91
CA ARG A 116 8.93 -12.64 -8.46
C ARG A 116 9.67 -13.21 -9.66
N GLU A 117 10.15 -12.35 -10.56
CA GLU A 117 10.97 -12.73 -11.72
C GLU A 117 12.28 -13.35 -11.28
N ALA A 118 13.03 -12.69 -10.40
CA ALA A 118 14.26 -13.23 -9.84
C ALA A 118 14.05 -14.57 -9.11
N ALA A 119 12.92 -14.75 -8.43
CA ALA A 119 12.56 -16.03 -7.83
C ALA A 119 12.24 -17.10 -8.88
N ARG A 120 11.58 -16.74 -9.99
CA ARG A 120 11.31 -17.66 -11.10
C ARG A 120 12.59 -18.09 -11.79
N GLU A 121 13.49 -17.16 -12.10
CA GLU A 121 14.79 -17.45 -12.71
C GLU A 121 15.62 -18.37 -11.81
N ARG A 122 15.68 -18.10 -10.50
CA ARG A 122 16.35 -18.98 -9.53
C ARG A 122 15.79 -20.41 -9.53
N ILE A 123 14.48 -20.57 -9.65
CA ILE A 123 13.86 -21.90 -9.72
C ILE A 123 14.18 -22.55 -11.07
N GLN A 124 14.15 -21.80 -12.17
CA GLN A 124 14.45 -22.30 -13.51
C GLN A 124 15.90 -22.76 -13.65
N SER A 125 16.86 -22.04 -13.08
CA SER A 125 18.28 -22.40 -13.11
C SER A 125 18.69 -23.45 -12.08
N ALA A 126 17.86 -23.71 -11.05
CA ALA A 126 18.13 -24.72 -10.04
C ALA A 126 18.03 -26.16 -10.58
N SER A 127 18.93 -27.03 -10.11
CA SER A 127 18.92 -28.47 -10.44
C SER A 127 17.66 -29.17 -9.91
N PRO A 128 17.28 -30.35 -10.46
CA PRO A 128 16.19 -31.14 -9.93
C PRO A 128 16.34 -31.46 -8.43
N GLU A 129 17.54 -31.79 -7.93
CA GLU A 129 17.74 -32.05 -6.50
C GLU A 129 17.57 -30.78 -5.66
N GLN A 130 18.05 -29.62 -6.13
CA GLN A 130 17.85 -28.35 -5.44
C GLN A 130 16.36 -27.97 -5.35
N ARG A 131 15.61 -28.19 -6.43
CA ARG A 131 14.15 -27.98 -6.43
C ARG A 131 13.45 -28.94 -5.46
N GLN A 132 13.87 -30.20 -5.40
CA GLN A 132 13.35 -31.18 -4.45
C GLN A 132 13.64 -30.77 -3.01
N ALA A 133 14.88 -30.39 -2.69
CA ALA A 133 15.27 -29.93 -1.35
C ALA A 133 14.48 -28.70 -0.89
N VAL A 134 14.25 -27.72 -1.78
CA VAL A 134 13.41 -26.55 -1.48
C VAL A 134 11.95 -26.95 -1.24
N ARG A 135 11.41 -27.86 -2.06
CA ARG A 135 10.04 -28.37 -1.91
C ARG A 135 9.87 -29.13 -0.60
N GLU A 136 10.83 -29.95 -0.24
CA GLU A 136 10.85 -30.72 1.00
C GLU A 136 10.93 -29.78 2.21
N LYS A 137 11.85 -28.82 2.22
CA LYS A 137 11.92 -27.78 3.26
C LYS A 137 10.62 -26.99 3.40
N MET A 138 9.96 -26.67 2.29
CA MET A 138 8.66 -26.00 2.31
C MET A 138 7.56 -26.89 2.89
N GLN A 139 7.63 -28.20 2.66
CA GLN A 139 6.66 -29.18 3.16
C GLN A 139 6.83 -29.49 4.65
N THR A 140 8.08 -29.54 5.14
CA THR A 140 8.41 -29.81 6.55
C THR A 140 8.43 -28.53 7.41
N ASN A 141 8.30 -27.35 6.81
CA ASN A 141 8.22 -26.11 7.56
C ASN A 141 6.97 -26.12 8.49
N PRO A 142 7.14 -26.02 9.82
CA PRO A 142 6.04 -26.12 10.79
C PRO A 142 4.95 -25.08 10.56
N GLN A 143 5.30 -23.89 10.07
CA GLN A 143 4.29 -22.87 9.72
C GLN A 143 3.40 -23.33 8.55
N ASN A 144 3.96 -24.00 7.54
CA ASN A 144 3.15 -24.53 6.45
C ASN A 144 2.27 -25.69 6.91
N GLN A 145 2.78 -26.50 7.84
CA GLN A 145 2.02 -27.59 8.43
C GLN A 145 0.81 -27.06 9.24
N GLN A 146 1.04 -26.11 10.15
CA GLN A 146 -0.03 -25.42 10.89
C GLN A 146 -1.06 -24.77 9.96
N ARG A 147 -0.61 -24.13 8.87
CA ARG A 147 -1.54 -23.53 7.89
C ARG A 147 -2.38 -24.57 7.15
N ARG A 148 -1.82 -25.75 6.86
CA ARG A 148 -2.55 -26.87 6.25
C ARG A 148 -3.54 -27.48 7.22
N GLU A 149 -3.17 -27.64 8.49
CA GLU A 149 -4.03 -28.14 9.55
C GLU A 149 -5.19 -27.18 9.80
N ALA A 150 -4.92 -25.89 10.01
CA ALA A 150 -5.97 -24.87 10.15
C ALA A 150 -6.89 -24.80 8.93
N ALA A 151 -6.36 -24.98 7.71
CA ALA A 151 -7.19 -25.05 6.51
C ALA A 151 -8.07 -26.31 6.48
N ARG A 152 -7.54 -27.46 6.93
CA ARG A 152 -8.31 -28.72 7.05
C ARG A 152 -9.40 -28.60 8.10
N GLU A 153 -9.09 -28.11 9.29
CA GLU A 153 -10.08 -27.86 10.36
C GLU A 153 -11.18 -26.93 9.88
N ARG A 154 -10.82 -25.85 9.17
CA ARG A 154 -11.78 -24.90 8.61
C ARG A 154 -12.69 -25.53 7.55
N ILE A 155 -12.19 -26.47 6.74
CA ILE A 155 -13.03 -27.21 5.79
C ILE A 155 -13.91 -28.22 6.53
N GLN A 156 -13.38 -28.90 7.56
CA GLN A 156 -14.13 -29.88 8.34
C GLN A 156 -15.30 -29.26 9.09
N SER A 157 -15.06 -28.13 9.75
CA SER A 157 -16.06 -27.33 10.48
C SER A 157 -17.00 -26.51 9.58
N ALA A 158 -16.69 -26.35 8.29
CA ALA A 158 -17.55 -25.61 7.37
C ALA A 158 -18.83 -26.39 7.02
N THR A 159 -19.95 -25.66 6.98
CA THR A 159 -21.26 -26.19 6.57
C THR A 159 -21.25 -26.61 5.09
N PRO A 160 -22.22 -27.44 4.64
CA PRO A 160 -22.36 -27.80 3.23
C PRO A 160 -22.42 -26.57 2.29
N GLU A 161 -23.14 -25.50 2.65
CA GLU A 161 -23.18 -24.28 1.83
C GLU A 161 -21.81 -23.58 1.77
N GLN A 162 -21.11 -23.48 2.91
CA GLN A 162 -19.78 -22.88 2.95
C GLN A 162 -18.75 -23.67 2.13
N ARG A 163 -18.87 -25.01 2.12
CA ARG A 163 -18.05 -25.88 1.29
C ARG A 163 -18.35 -25.69 -0.20
N GLN A 164 -19.61 -25.49 -0.58
CA GLN A 164 -19.99 -25.19 -1.96
C GLN A 164 -19.39 -23.86 -2.42
N VAL A 165 -19.54 -22.79 -1.62
CA VAL A 165 -18.95 -21.48 -1.93
C VAL A 165 -17.42 -21.56 -2.02
N PHE A 166 -16.79 -22.38 -1.18
CA PHE A 166 -15.34 -22.60 -1.27
C PHE A 166 -14.96 -23.30 -2.59
N LYS A 167 -15.66 -24.38 -2.95
CA LYS A 167 -15.45 -25.09 -4.23
C LYS A 167 -15.63 -24.14 -5.41
N GLU A 168 -16.69 -23.35 -5.41
CA GLU A 168 -16.99 -22.40 -6.49
C GLU A 168 -15.90 -21.32 -6.61
N LYS A 169 -15.47 -20.72 -5.50
CA LYS A 169 -14.37 -19.74 -5.50
C LYS A 169 -13.05 -20.34 -5.96
N VAL A 170 -12.78 -21.60 -5.65
CA VAL A 170 -11.59 -22.31 -6.14
C VAL A 170 -11.71 -22.59 -7.64
N GLN A 171 -12.91 -22.93 -8.12
CA GLN A 171 -13.23 -23.18 -9.52
C GLN A 171 -13.06 -21.92 -10.38
N GLN A 172 -13.53 -20.76 -9.90
CA GLN A 172 -13.49 -19.49 -10.63
C GLN A 172 -12.12 -18.81 -10.66
N ARG A 173 -11.08 -19.37 -10.03
CA ARG A 173 -9.74 -18.79 -10.08
C ARG A 173 -9.10 -19.04 -11.45
N PRO A 174 -8.70 -17.99 -12.20
CA PRO A 174 -8.15 -18.14 -13.55
C PRO A 174 -6.88 -19.01 -13.59
N LEU A 175 -6.07 -18.99 -12.51
CA LEU A 175 -4.89 -19.84 -12.39
C LEU A 175 -5.24 -21.35 -12.30
N ASN A 176 -6.40 -21.70 -11.71
CA ASN A 176 -6.87 -23.09 -11.64
C ASN A 176 -7.45 -23.55 -12.98
N GLN A 177 -8.10 -22.67 -13.73
CA GLN A 177 -8.56 -22.96 -15.09
C GLN A 177 -7.38 -23.33 -15.98
N GLN A 178 -6.38 -22.44 -16.06
CA GLN A 178 -5.18 -22.64 -16.88
C GLN A 178 -4.37 -23.88 -16.47
N GLN A 179 -4.27 -24.19 -15.17
CA GLN A 179 -3.61 -25.42 -14.71
C GLN A 179 -4.38 -26.68 -15.07
N ARG A 180 -5.71 -26.66 -15.03
CA ARG A 180 -6.55 -27.78 -15.46
C ARG A 180 -6.48 -27.96 -16.98
N ASP A 181 -6.48 -26.87 -17.73
CA ASP A 181 -6.34 -26.92 -19.19
C ASP A 181 -4.97 -27.47 -19.58
N ASN A 182 -3.90 -27.05 -18.90
CA ASN A 182 -2.56 -27.64 -19.07
C ASN A 182 -2.53 -29.12 -18.67
N ALA A 183 -3.17 -29.51 -17.56
CA ALA A 183 -3.22 -30.91 -17.15
C ALA A 183 -4.01 -31.77 -18.16
N ARG A 184 -5.11 -31.25 -18.70
CA ARG A 184 -5.90 -31.91 -19.75
C ARG A 184 -5.10 -32.06 -21.04
N GLN A 185 -4.41 -31.02 -21.48
CA GLN A 185 -3.53 -31.08 -22.65
C GLN A 185 -2.41 -32.11 -22.47
N ARG A 186 -1.82 -32.21 -21.27
CA ARG A 186 -0.79 -33.22 -20.96
C ARG A 186 -1.29 -34.65 -21.00
N ILE A 187 -2.54 -34.90 -20.59
CA ILE A 187 -3.17 -36.22 -20.67
C ILE A 187 -3.48 -36.57 -22.14
N GLN A 188 -3.92 -35.58 -22.93
CA GLN A 188 -4.20 -35.77 -24.36
C GLN A 188 -2.94 -36.00 -25.20
N SER A 189 -1.81 -35.39 -24.84
CA SER A 189 -0.52 -35.62 -25.51
C SER A 189 0.18 -36.93 -25.08
N ALA A 190 -0.35 -37.62 -24.08
CA ALA A 190 0.18 -38.88 -23.56
C ALA A 190 -0.67 -40.10 -23.96
N SER A 191 -1.72 -39.90 -24.78
CA SER A 191 -2.52 -40.94 -25.44
C SER A 191 -2.18 -40.97 -26.92
#